data_AF-A0A955BFB1-F1
#
_entry.id   AF-A0A955BFB1-F1
#
_cell.length_a   1.000
_cell.length_b   1.000
_cell.length_c   1.000
_cell.angle_alpha   90.00
_cell.angle_beta   90.00
_cell.angle_gamma   90.00
#
_symmetry.space_group_name_H-M   'P 1'
#
loop_
_entity.id
_entity.type
_entity.pdbx_description
1 polymer ?
#
loop_
_entity_poly.entity_id
_entity_poly.type
_entity_poly.pdbx_seq_one_letter_code
_entity_poly.pdbx_strand_id
1 'polypeptide(L)'
;MTVAMCWAVAMYCAGTTLAAEPRADQCVILISVDGLANFYLDDPQADMPTLRRLIREGARAEGIVCSFPTVTWPNHTTLVTGVPPAKHGVLGNNYFDRETKKPVPLIPDPLFDKEQIVKSPTVYDVAHQAGLKTAGVIWPATRNAPTLDWTVPDMGGDEAWPTHGTRSWLAEMREAGLPVDKHGTWVRETSGGVQRDWLYTRMSRHVLEHHKPNLLLLHLVEVDHVEHRYGPRSPEAYWAVSYADDRLRDIVDAVESSPRKDQTTIIVASDHGFFPIERDICPNVLLRQAGINTADNRRVACVAQGGSCMVYILDETQREALTDDLTKRFAVVEGMQAVIPASQAHTIGQATPAADSRAPDL
;
A
#
# COMPACT_ATOMS: atom_id res chain seq x y z
N MET A 1 72.57 16.06 18.59
CA MET A 1 72.49 15.37 17.29
C MET A 1 71.99 13.97 17.60
N THR A 2 70.81 13.48 17.21
CA THR A 2 69.82 13.94 16.21
C THR A 2 68.51 13.26 16.63
N VAL A 3 67.43 14.02 16.88
CA VAL A 3 66.10 13.45 17.20
C VAL A 3 65.46 13.05 15.88
N ALA A 4 65.25 11.75 15.67
CA ALA A 4 64.57 11.21 14.51
C ALA A 4 63.05 11.41 14.67
N MET A 5 62.48 12.27 13.83
CA MET A 5 61.05 12.56 13.78
C MET A 5 60.38 11.51 12.90
N CYS A 6 59.68 10.55 13.53
CA CYS A 6 58.82 9.59 12.81
C CYS A 6 57.57 10.31 12.31
N TRP A 7 57.46 10.47 10.99
CA TRP A 7 56.22 10.86 10.34
C TRP A 7 55.31 9.64 10.23
N ALA A 8 54.29 9.57 11.07
CA ALA A 8 53.18 8.64 10.88
C ALA A 8 52.33 9.15 9.71
N VAL A 9 52.39 8.47 8.57
CA VAL A 9 51.45 8.67 7.46
C VAL A 9 50.10 8.11 7.91
N ALA A 10 49.19 8.99 8.31
CA ALA A 10 47.80 8.63 8.49
C ALA A 10 47.22 8.30 7.10
N MET A 11 47.05 7.01 6.80
CA MET A 11 46.22 6.59 5.67
C MET A 11 44.78 6.96 6.00
N TYR A 12 44.32 8.04 5.38
CA TYR A 12 42.90 8.38 5.34
C TYR A 12 42.23 7.33 4.44
N CYS A 13 41.68 6.27 5.03
CA CYS A 13 40.74 5.40 4.33
C CYS A 13 39.47 6.22 4.05
N ALA A 14 39.48 6.97 2.95
CA ALA A 14 38.25 7.41 2.33
C ALA A 14 37.49 6.15 1.90
N GLY A 15 36.58 5.69 2.75
CA GLY A 15 35.64 4.64 2.40
C GLY A 15 34.72 5.17 1.30
N THR A 16 35.15 5.05 0.05
CA THR A 16 34.21 5.08 -1.07
C THR A 16 33.36 3.84 -0.91
N THR A 17 32.14 3.99 -0.40
CA THR A 17 31.07 3.04 -0.69
C THR A 17 30.93 3.01 -2.21
N LEU A 18 31.65 2.09 -2.86
CA LEU A 18 31.35 1.71 -4.23
C LEU A 18 29.92 1.17 -4.16
N ALA A 19 28.96 1.99 -4.56
CA ALA A 19 27.62 1.50 -4.83
C ALA A 19 27.80 0.35 -5.82
N ALA A 20 27.35 -0.85 -5.43
CA ALA A 20 27.44 -2.01 -6.30
C ALA A 20 26.80 -1.66 -7.65
N GLU A 21 27.43 -2.06 -8.76
CA GLU A 21 26.86 -1.78 -10.07
C GLU A 21 25.46 -2.42 -10.19
N PRO A 22 24.50 -1.72 -10.81
CA PRO A 22 23.15 -2.21 -10.99
C PRO A 22 23.16 -3.51 -11.81
N ARG A 23 22.59 -4.57 -11.24
CA ARG A 23 22.51 -5.89 -11.87
C ARG A 23 21.34 -5.94 -12.86
N ALA A 24 21.56 -5.42 -14.08
CA ALA A 24 20.53 -5.34 -15.12
C ALA A 24 20.01 -6.71 -15.61
N ASP A 25 20.71 -7.80 -15.30
CA ASP A 25 20.30 -9.18 -15.58
C ASP A 25 19.28 -9.73 -14.58
N GLN A 26 19.15 -9.11 -13.40
CA GLN A 26 18.26 -9.56 -12.32
C GLN A 26 16.86 -8.93 -12.41
N CYS A 27 15.86 -9.68 -11.95
CA CYS A 27 14.47 -9.25 -11.83
C CYS A 27 13.96 -9.50 -10.42
N VAL A 28 13.24 -8.55 -9.85
CA VAL A 28 12.48 -8.71 -8.60
C VAL A 28 11.01 -8.48 -8.90
N ILE A 29 10.16 -9.41 -8.48
CA ILE A 29 8.71 -9.30 -8.59
C ILE A 29 8.15 -9.22 -7.17
N LEU A 30 7.54 -8.10 -6.82
CA LEU A 30 6.81 -7.93 -5.57
C LEU A 30 5.32 -8.03 -5.86
N ILE A 31 4.68 -9.08 -5.35
CA ILE A 31 3.26 -9.33 -5.46
C ILE A 31 2.63 -9.06 -4.09
N SER A 32 1.75 -8.07 -4.02
CA SER A 32 0.91 -7.81 -2.85
C SER A 32 -0.45 -8.46 -3.07
N VAL A 33 -0.84 -9.39 -2.21
CA VAL A 33 -2.20 -9.91 -2.13
C VAL A 33 -2.92 -9.11 -1.05
N ASP A 34 -3.75 -8.16 -1.47
CA ASP A 34 -4.45 -7.22 -0.57
C ASP A 34 -5.30 -7.99 0.44
N GLY A 35 -5.16 -7.67 1.71
CA GLY A 35 -5.93 -8.29 2.80
C GLY A 35 -5.58 -9.74 3.16
N LEU A 36 -4.57 -10.37 2.52
CA LEU A 36 -4.16 -11.74 2.83
C LEU A 36 -3.51 -11.87 4.21
N ALA A 37 -4.32 -12.18 5.21
CA ALA A 37 -3.87 -12.37 6.58
C ALA A 37 -2.93 -13.58 6.75
N ASN A 38 -1.91 -13.42 7.61
CA ASN A 38 -0.89 -14.45 7.88
C ASN A 38 -1.47 -15.80 8.32
N PHE A 39 -2.64 -15.83 8.98
CA PHE A 39 -3.25 -17.07 9.45
C PHE A 39 -3.67 -18.01 8.31
N TYR A 40 -3.87 -17.54 7.07
CA TYR A 40 -4.22 -18.41 5.94
C TYR A 40 -3.08 -19.32 5.51
N LEU A 41 -1.83 -18.91 5.70
CA LEU A 41 -0.65 -19.64 5.21
C LEU A 41 -0.61 -21.07 5.78
N ASP A 42 -0.98 -21.19 7.06
CA ASP A 42 -0.98 -22.45 7.80
C ASP A 42 -2.38 -23.08 7.96
N ASP A 43 -3.44 -22.43 7.46
CA ASP A 43 -4.81 -22.94 7.54
C ASP A 43 -5.05 -24.02 6.46
N PRO A 44 -5.30 -25.29 6.82
CA PRO A 44 -5.48 -26.36 5.85
C PRO A 44 -6.70 -26.18 4.93
N GLN A 45 -7.66 -25.31 5.28
CA GLN A 45 -8.80 -24.99 4.40
C GLN A 45 -8.45 -24.02 3.29
N ALA A 46 -7.38 -23.22 3.45
CA ALA A 46 -6.90 -22.34 2.40
C ALA A 46 -6.11 -23.14 1.36
N ASP A 47 -6.67 -23.30 0.17
CA ASP A 47 -6.02 -24.02 -0.93
C ASP A 47 -5.03 -23.11 -1.68
N MET A 48 -3.81 -23.02 -1.15
CA MET A 48 -2.72 -22.22 -1.70
C MET A 48 -1.46 -23.05 -2.02
N PRO A 49 -1.53 -24.02 -2.95
CA PRO A 49 -0.44 -24.94 -3.22
C PRO A 49 0.81 -24.25 -3.78
N THR A 50 0.64 -23.17 -4.56
CA THR A 50 1.75 -22.43 -5.17
C THR A 50 2.52 -21.64 -4.11
N LEU A 51 1.83 -20.86 -3.28
CA LEU A 51 2.43 -20.11 -2.18
C LEU A 51 3.12 -21.06 -1.19
N ARG A 52 2.47 -22.18 -0.85
CA ARG A 52 3.07 -23.20 0.02
C ARG A 52 4.30 -23.86 -0.61
N ARG A 53 4.35 -24.01 -1.93
CA ARG A 53 5.56 -24.46 -2.63
C ARG A 53 6.67 -23.42 -2.49
N LEU A 54 6.40 -22.15 -2.77
CA LEU A 54 7.38 -21.06 -2.60
C LEU A 54 7.91 -20.96 -1.17
N ILE A 55 7.05 -21.16 -0.16
CA ILE A 55 7.47 -21.20 1.25
C ILE A 55 8.45 -22.36 1.51
N ARG A 56 8.18 -23.56 0.96
CA ARG A 56 9.04 -24.73 1.16
C ARG A 56 10.38 -24.62 0.42
N GLU A 57 10.38 -24.00 -0.74
CA GLU A 57 11.56 -23.89 -1.63
C GLU A 57 12.36 -22.60 -1.41
N GLY A 58 11.78 -21.61 -0.72
CA GLY A 58 12.36 -20.30 -0.48
C GLY A 58 12.45 -19.94 1.00
N ALA A 59 12.19 -18.67 1.31
CA ALA A 59 12.20 -18.12 2.66
C ALA A 59 10.83 -17.54 3.02
N ARG A 60 10.46 -17.68 4.30
CA ARG A 60 9.22 -17.13 4.87
C ARG A 60 9.56 -16.36 6.15
N ALA A 61 9.00 -15.18 6.31
CA ALA A 61 8.94 -14.47 7.59
C ALA A 61 7.79 -15.00 8.45
N GLU A 62 7.87 -14.85 9.78
CA GLU A 62 6.78 -15.24 10.70
C GLU A 62 5.49 -14.44 10.44
N GLY A 63 5.62 -13.21 9.96
CA GLY A 63 4.55 -12.32 9.57
C GLY A 63 5.08 -10.93 9.24
N ILE A 64 4.21 -10.05 8.74
CA ILE A 64 4.52 -8.63 8.55
C ILE A 64 4.03 -7.82 9.75
N VAL A 65 4.83 -6.85 10.19
CA VAL A 65 4.38 -5.83 11.14
C VAL A 65 3.92 -4.64 10.32
N CYS A 66 2.61 -4.50 10.17
CA CYS A 66 2.01 -3.41 9.39
C CYS A 66 2.24 -2.04 10.06
N SER A 67 2.37 -1.02 9.23
CA SER A 67 2.27 0.38 9.65
C SER A 67 0.84 0.70 10.07
N PHE A 68 0.68 1.58 11.07
CA PHE A 68 -0.63 2.09 11.45
C PHE A 68 -1.01 3.33 10.61
N PRO A 69 -2.27 3.45 10.13
CA PRO A 69 -3.32 2.44 10.18
C PRO A 69 -3.03 1.29 9.21
N THR A 70 -3.48 0.09 9.57
CA THR A 70 -3.29 -1.15 8.80
C THR A 70 -4.27 -1.21 7.63
N VAL A 71 -4.11 -0.28 6.68
CA VAL A 71 -4.92 -0.11 5.48
C VAL A 71 -4.02 0.07 4.24
N THR A 72 -4.62 -0.06 3.06
CA THR A 72 -3.94 -0.26 1.78
C THR A 72 -2.81 0.71 1.46
N TRP A 73 -3.10 2.01 1.31
CA TRP A 73 -2.13 2.98 0.80
C TRP A 73 -0.92 3.20 1.70
N PRO A 74 -1.07 3.41 3.03
CA PRO A 74 0.06 3.53 3.94
C PRO A 74 0.99 2.32 3.90
N ASN A 75 0.44 1.10 3.88
CA ASN A 75 1.22 -0.12 3.94
C ASN A 75 1.88 -0.46 2.60
N HIS A 76 1.19 -0.29 1.47
CA HIS A 76 1.81 -0.39 0.15
C HIS A 76 2.93 0.64 -0.05
N THR A 77 2.76 1.86 0.46
CA THR A 77 3.82 2.88 0.42
C THR A 77 4.98 2.49 1.34
N THR A 78 4.71 1.93 2.52
CA THR A 78 5.75 1.40 3.42
C THR A 78 6.55 0.28 2.74
N LEU A 79 5.89 -0.66 2.05
CA LEU A 79 6.55 -1.77 1.34
C LEU A 79 7.59 -1.31 0.32
N VAL A 80 7.35 -0.18 -0.36
CA VAL A 80 8.27 0.35 -1.38
C VAL A 80 9.19 1.46 -0.89
N THR A 81 8.98 2.02 0.31
CA THR A 81 9.83 3.09 0.86
C THR A 81 10.68 2.65 2.06
N GLY A 82 10.31 1.56 2.73
CA GLY A 82 10.98 1.04 3.93
C GLY A 82 10.87 1.94 5.16
N VAL A 83 9.94 2.89 5.17
CA VAL A 83 9.74 3.86 6.27
C VAL A 83 8.25 3.94 6.65
N PRO A 84 7.87 4.45 7.84
CA PRO A 84 6.47 4.53 8.24
C PRO A 84 5.73 5.74 7.63
N PRO A 85 4.39 5.80 7.78
CA PRO A 85 3.52 6.89 7.30
C PRO A 85 3.97 8.29 7.64
N ALA A 86 4.45 8.53 8.85
CA ALA A 86 4.98 9.82 9.28
C ALA A 86 6.11 10.33 8.37
N LYS A 87 6.87 9.43 7.74
CA LYS A 87 8.04 9.75 6.93
C LYS A 87 7.76 9.72 5.43
N HIS A 88 7.01 8.74 4.92
CA HIS A 88 6.64 8.73 3.50
C HIS A 88 5.43 9.63 3.17
N GLY A 89 4.67 10.09 4.17
CA GLY A 89 3.62 11.10 3.99
C GLY A 89 2.26 10.56 3.51
N VAL A 90 2.05 9.25 3.48
CA VAL A 90 0.76 8.64 3.12
C VAL A 90 0.13 8.11 4.40
N LEU A 91 -0.75 8.92 5.02
CA LEU A 91 -1.16 8.72 6.40
C LEU A 91 -2.33 7.76 6.59
N GLY A 92 -3.18 7.56 5.57
CA GLY A 92 -4.35 6.68 5.58
C GLY A 92 -4.86 6.44 4.17
N ASN A 93 -6.00 5.75 4.02
CA ASN A 93 -6.71 5.61 2.73
C ASN A 93 -7.59 6.83 2.41
N ASN A 94 -7.79 7.70 3.40
CA ASN A 94 -8.54 8.95 3.30
C ASN A 94 -7.95 9.94 4.31
N TYR A 95 -8.27 11.22 4.21
CA TYR A 95 -8.05 12.18 5.30
C TYR A 95 -9.16 13.23 5.31
N PHE A 96 -9.22 14.05 6.37
CA PHE A 96 -10.11 15.21 6.38
C PHE A 96 -9.31 16.47 6.08
N ASP A 97 -9.65 17.15 4.99
CA ASP A 97 -9.09 18.45 4.67
C ASP A 97 -9.79 19.54 5.50
N ARG A 98 -9.04 20.14 6.43
CA ARG A 98 -9.54 21.19 7.32
C ARG A 98 -9.82 22.50 6.56
N GLU A 99 -9.11 22.77 5.46
CA GLU A 99 -9.28 23.99 4.66
C GLU A 99 -10.59 23.93 3.88
N THR A 100 -10.80 22.84 3.13
CA THR A 100 -12.04 22.67 2.34
C THR A 100 -13.21 22.10 3.16
N LYS A 101 -12.94 21.68 4.40
CA LYS A 101 -13.89 21.04 5.34
C LYS A 101 -14.56 19.79 4.75
N LYS A 102 -13.80 19.00 3.99
CA LYS A 102 -14.31 17.81 3.29
C LYS A 102 -13.40 16.60 3.54
N PRO A 103 -13.98 15.38 3.58
CA PRO A 103 -13.16 14.19 3.46
C PRO A 103 -12.56 14.13 2.06
N VAL A 104 -11.30 13.73 1.98
CA VAL A 104 -10.57 13.52 0.74
C VAL A 104 -10.26 12.03 0.65
N PRO A 105 -10.94 11.29 -0.24
CA PRO A 105 -10.60 9.90 -0.46
C PRO A 105 -9.32 9.79 -1.26
N LEU A 106 -8.44 8.89 -0.82
CA LEU A 106 -7.28 8.51 -1.61
C LEU A 106 -7.59 7.27 -2.45
N ILE A 107 -8.47 6.38 -2.00
CA ILE A 107 -8.89 5.22 -2.80
C ILE A 107 -10.27 5.44 -3.43
N PRO A 108 -10.47 5.13 -4.73
CA PRO A 108 -9.47 4.82 -5.76
C PRO A 108 -8.89 6.09 -6.41
N ASP A 109 -7.55 6.26 -6.36
CA ASP A 109 -6.71 7.46 -6.59
C ASP A 109 -7.20 8.50 -7.61
N PRO A 110 -8.13 9.43 -7.31
CA PRO A 110 -8.56 10.37 -8.34
C PRO A 110 -7.74 11.67 -8.36
N LEU A 111 -6.84 11.90 -7.40
CA LEU A 111 -6.53 13.28 -6.99
C LEU A 111 -5.05 13.66 -6.99
N PHE A 112 -4.13 12.76 -6.65
CA PHE A 112 -2.75 13.16 -6.40
C PHE A 112 -1.76 12.37 -7.25
N ASP A 113 -0.87 13.08 -7.94
CA ASP A 113 0.28 12.45 -8.56
C ASP A 113 1.24 11.94 -7.46
N LYS A 114 1.99 10.89 -7.77
CA LYS A 114 2.94 10.24 -6.85
C LYS A 114 3.84 11.24 -6.11
N GLU A 115 4.36 12.23 -6.83
CA GLU A 115 5.28 13.24 -6.26
C GLU A 115 4.60 14.23 -5.30
N GLN A 116 3.28 14.36 -5.36
CA GLN A 116 2.51 15.22 -4.47
C GLN A 116 2.21 14.55 -3.13
N ILE A 117 2.18 13.21 -3.08
CA ILE A 117 1.75 12.47 -1.89
C ILE A 117 2.87 11.65 -1.22
N VAL A 118 3.76 11.04 -1.99
CA VAL A 118 4.86 10.22 -1.47
C VAL A 118 6.12 11.07 -1.31
N LYS A 119 6.49 11.36 -0.06
CA LYS A 119 7.60 12.26 0.32
C LYS A 119 8.96 11.55 0.44
N SER A 120 8.97 10.22 0.42
CA SER A 120 10.20 9.41 0.54
C SER A 120 10.54 8.72 -0.78
N PRO A 121 11.83 8.54 -1.12
CA PRO A 121 12.23 7.76 -2.28
C PRO A 121 11.69 6.33 -2.18
N THR A 122 11.15 5.83 -3.27
CA THR A 122 10.70 4.44 -3.38
C THR A 122 11.80 3.56 -3.99
N VAL A 123 11.69 2.25 -3.79
CA VAL A 123 12.61 1.28 -4.40
C VAL A 123 12.60 1.35 -5.93
N TYR A 124 11.44 1.67 -6.54
CA TYR A 124 11.36 1.86 -7.99
C TYR A 124 11.99 3.19 -8.44
N ASP A 125 11.93 4.26 -7.63
CA ASP A 125 12.70 5.48 -7.92
C ASP A 125 14.21 5.20 -7.92
N VAL A 126 14.69 4.51 -6.89
CA VAL A 126 16.12 4.20 -6.73
C VAL A 126 16.60 3.25 -7.83
N ALA A 127 15.80 2.24 -8.17
CA ALA A 127 16.11 1.33 -9.27
C ALA A 127 16.19 2.07 -10.61
N HIS A 128 15.20 2.91 -10.91
CA HIS A 128 15.16 3.67 -12.15
C HIS A 128 16.33 4.66 -12.27
N GLN A 129 16.69 5.34 -11.17
CA GLN A 129 17.88 6.22 -11.11
C GLN A 129 19.18 5.46 -11.35
N ALA A 130 19.25 4.18 -10.98
CA ALA A 130 20.36 3.29 -11.28
C ALA A 130 20.31 2.73 -12.73
N GLY A 131 19.41 3.21 -13.57
CA GLY A 131 19.27 2.76 -14.97
C GLY A 131 18.54 1.43 -15.15
N LEU A 132 17.93 0.90 -14.09
CA LEU A 132 17.12 -0.31 -14.15
C LEU A 132 15.70 0.01 -14.62
N LYS A 133 15.04 -0.99 -15.23
CA LYS A 133 13.68 -0.87 -15.73
C LYS A 133 12.64 -1.33 -14.72
N THR A 134 11.57 -0.57 -14.58
CA THR A 134 10.58 -0.76 -13.51
C THR A 134 9.17 -0.82 -14.09
N ALA A 135 8.32 -1.63 -13.47
CA ALA A 135 6.93 -1.79 -13.86
C ALA A 135 6.02 -1.81 -12.63
N GLY A 136 4.81 -1.27 -12.77
CA GLY A 136 3.79 -1.26 -11.71
C GLY A 136 2.41 -1.55 -12.28
N VAL A 137 1.74 -2.57 -11.75
CA VAL A 137 0.37 -2.92 -12.13
C VAL A 137 -0.51 -2.67 -10.94
N ILE A 138 -1.29 -1.59 -11.03
CA ILE A 138 -2.18 -1.05 -10.00
C ILE A 138 -1.55 -0.96 -8.60
N TRP A 139 -0.25 -0.64 -8.55
CA TRP A 139 0.38 -0.37 -7.26
C TRP A 139 -0.18 0.95 -6.68
N PRO A 140 -0.54 1.00 -5.39
CA PRO A 140 -1.08 2.21 -4.78
C PRO A 140 -0.11 3.40 -4.79
N ALA A 141 -0.68 4.62 -4.86
CA ALA A 141 0.06 5.89 -4.84
C ALA A 141 1.10 6.06 -5.96
N THR A 142 0.87 5.47 -7.14
CA THR A 142 1.77 5.56 -8.31
C THR A 142 1.22 6.31 -9.50
N ARG A 143 0.13 7.07 -9.35
CA ARG A 143 -0.38 7.93 -10.44
C ARG A 143 0.73 8.83 -10.97
N ASN A 144 0.92 8.86 -12.28
CA ASN A 144 1.94 9.65 -12.96
C ASN A 144 3.37 9.44 -12.38
N ALA A 145 3.66 8.29 -11.76
CA ALA A 145 5.01 8.00 -11.26
C ALA A 145 5.99 7.96 -12.45
N PRO A 146 6.96 8.90 -12.54
CA PRO A 146 7.81 9.02 -13.73
C PRO A 146 8.86 7.91 -13.84
N THR A 147 9.07 7.18 -12.75
CA THR A 147 10.07 6.13 -12.55
C THR A 147 9.47 4.73 -12.65
N LEU A 148 8.30 4.59 -13.29
CA LEU A 148 7.73 3.32 -13.74
C LEU A 148 7.66 3.33 -15.27
N ASP A 149 8.50 2.55 -15.94
CA ASP A 149 8.55 2.49 -17.41
C ASP A 149 7.25 1.90 -17.99
N TRP A 150 6.68 0.89 -17.33
CA TRP A 150 5.40 0.28 -17.68
C TRP A 150 4.44 0.33 -16.51
N THR A 151 3.38 1.13 -16.61
CA THR A 151 2.43 1.28 -15.51
C THR A 151 0.98 1.36 -15.95
N VAL A 152 0.13 0.81 -15.10
CA VAL A 152 -1.28 1.19 -14.98
C VAL A 152 -1.56 1.54 -13.53
N PRO A 153 -1.98 2.77 -13.20
CA PRO A 153 -2.15 3.17 -11.81
C PRO A 153 -3.41 2.57 -11.19
N ASP A 154 -3.44 2.49 -9.85
CA ASP A 154 -4.59 2.08 -9.04
C ASP A 154 -5.71 3.15 -9.04
N MET A 155 -6.31 3.33 -10.22
CA MET A 155 -7.27 4.38 -10.51
C MET A 155 -8.52 3.82 -11.16
N GLY A 156 -9.67 4.08 -10.56
CA GLY A 156 -10.97 3.81 -11.17
C GLY A 156 -11.32 4.82 -12.27
N GLY A 157 -12.31 4.46 -13.09
CA GLY A 157 -12.83 5.35 -14.14
C GLY A 157 -12.27 5.03 -15.53
N ASP A 158 -13.04 5.40 -16.56
CA ASP A 158 -12.76 4.97 -17.94
C ASP A 158 -11.55 5.70 -18.54
N GLU A 159 -11.29 6.94 -18.09
CA GLU A 159 -10.17 7.76 -18.56
C GLU A 159 -8.89 7.57 -17.74
N ALA A 160 -8.92 6.79 -16.66
CA ALA A 160 -7.79 6.65 -15.75
C ALA A 160 -6.54 6.10 -16.46
N TRP A 161 -6.66 4.93 -17.08
CA TRP A 161 -5.54 4.29 -17.77
C TRP A 161 -5.15 4.97 -19.08
N PRO A 162 -6.09 5.41 -19.95
CA PRO A 162 -5.73 6.21 -21.12
C PRO A 162 -4.94 7.49 -20.81
N THR A 163 -5.24 8.12 -19.67
CA THR A 163 -4.60 9.37 -19.25
C THR A 163 -3.28 9.13 -18.51
N HIS A 164 -3.25 8.19 -17.57
CA HIS A 164 -2.17 8.04 -16.58
C HIS A 164 -1.37 6.75 -16.70
N GLY A 165 -1.77 5.81 -17.57
CA GLY A 165 -1.00 4.59 -17.86
C GLY A 165 -0.01 4.78 -19.00
N THR A 166 0.91 3.82 -19.15
CA THR A 166 1.87 3.80 -20.27
C THR A 166 1.13 3.51 -21.58
N ARG A 167 0.90 4.55 -22.40
CA ARG A 167 0.07 4.48 -23.62
C ARG A 167 0.51 3.43 -24.62
N SER A 168 1.82 3.32 -24.89
CA SER A 168 2.37 2.31 -25.81
C SER A 168 2.10 0.90 -25.31
N TRP A 169 2.30 0.67 -24.01
CA TRP A 169 2.06 -0.62 -23.40
C TRP A 169 0.57 -1.00 -23.39
N LEU A 170 -0.32 -0.05 -23.13
CA LEU A 170 -1.76 -0.26 -23.26
C LEU A 170 -2.16 -0.59 -24.71
N ALA A 171 -1.49 -0.03 -25.71
CA ALA A 171 -1.73 -0.39 -27.11
C ALA A 171 -1.30 -1.84 -27.41
N GLU A 172 -0.12 -2.26 -26.94
CA GLU A 172 0.33 -3.66 -27.04
C GLU A 172 -0.67 -4.63 -26.38
N MET A 173 -1.22 -4.27 -25.21
CA MET A 173 -2.23 -5.11 -24.54
C MET A 173 -3.48 -5.28 -25.40
N ARG A 174 -3.94 -4.21 -26.06
CA ARG A 174 -5.09 -4.26 -26.97
C ARG A 174 -4.81 -5.14 -28.19
N GLU A 175 -3.62 -5.02 -28.76
CA GLU A 175 -3.18 -5.86 -29.89
C GLU A 175 -3.08 -7.34 -29.49
N ALA A 176 -2.67 -7.62 -28.26
CA ALA A 176 -2.70 -8.96 -27.66
C ALA A 176 -4.11 -9.47 -27.30
N GLY A 177 -5.16 -8.68 -27.56
CA GLY A 177 -6.55 -9.05 -27.29
C GLY A 177 -6.97 -8.91 -25.82
N LEU A 178 -6.18 -8.25 -24.97
CA LEU A 178 -6.54 -8.02 -23.58
C LEU A 178 -7.53 -6.84 -23.46
N PRO A 179 -8.60 -6.99 -22.67
CA PRO A 179 -9.67 -6.00 -22.57
C PRO A 179 -9.32 -4.85 -21.60
N VAL A 180 -8.19 -4.17 -21.81
CA VAL A 180 -7.72 -3.10 -20.90
C VAL A 180 -8.73 -1.95 -20.73
N ASP A 181 -9.54 -1.68 -21.75
CA ASP A 181 -10.58 -0.63 -21.71
C ASP A 181 -11.79 -1.03 -20.83
N LYS A 182 -11.88 -2.29 -20.39
CA LYS A 182 -12.92 -2.73 -19.44
C LYS A 182 -12.59 -2.40 -18.00
N HIS A 183 -11.34 -2.04 -17.69
CA HIS A 183 -10.90 -1.77 -16.32
C HIS A 183 -11.82 -0.77 -15.60
N GLY A 184 -12.06 0.39 -16.20
CA GLY A 184 -12.88 1.45 -15.60
C GLY A 184 -14.29 0.97 -15.26
N THR A 185 -14.88 0.11 -16.11
CA THR A 185 -16.20 -0.50 -15.86
C THR A 185 -16.12 -1.50 -14.69
N TRP A 186 -15.16 -2.41 -14.71
CA TRP A 186 -15.02 -3.44 -13.68
C TRP A 186 -14.75 -2.89 -12.28
N VAL A 187 -14.04 -1.76 -12.15
CA VAL A 187 -13.84 -1.09 -10.85
C VAL A 187 -15.18 -0.63 -10.24
N ARG A 188 -16.21 -0.37 -11.06
CA ARG A 188 -17.54 0.08 -10.59
C ARG A 188 -18.50 -1.07 -10.35
N GLU A 189 -18.15 -2.29 -10.75
CA GLU A 189 -19.02 -3.45 -10.56
C GLU A 189 -18.92 -3.97 -9.12
N THR A 190 -20.05 -4.47 -8.61
CA THR A 190 -20.09 -5.11 -7.29
C THR A 190 -19.64 -6.58 -7.33
N SER A 191 -19.30 -7.08 -8.53
CA SER A 191 -18.86 -8.44 -8.83
C SER A 191 -17.46 -8.75 -8.28
N GLY A 192 -16.71 -7.73 -7.87
CA GLY A 192 -15.40 -7.86 -7.23
C GLY A 192 -14.21 -7.63 -8.14
N GLY A 193 -13.05 -8.01 -7.63
CA GLY A 193 -11.73 -7.97 -8.23
C GLY A 193 -11.39 -9.14 -9.16
N VAL A 194 -12.22 -10.18 -9.31
CA VAL A 194 -11.90 -11.36 -10.16
C VAL A 194 -11.41 -10.97 -11.57
N GLN A 195 -12.24 -10.29 -12.37
CA GLN A 195 -11.85 -9.90 -13.73
C GLN A 195 -10.64 -8.95 -13.74
N ARG A 196 -10.52 -8.13 -12.69
CA ARG A 196 -9.45 -7.16 -12.52
C ARG A 196 -8.11 -7.87 -12.27
N ASP A 197 -8.03 -8.73 -11.27
CA ASP A 197 -6.84 -9.53 -10.93
C ASP A 197 -6.41 -10.44 -12.08
N TRP A 198 -7.37 -11.02 -12.82
CA TRP A 198 -7.06 -11.76 -14.04
C TRP A 198 -6.36 -10.87 -15.06
N LEU A 199 -6.88 -9.67 -15.34
CA LEU A 199 -6.27 -8.73 -16.27
C LEU A 199 -4.90 -8.25 -15.78
N TYR A 200 -4.78 -7.87 -14.50
CA TYR A 200 -3.52 -7.43 -13.89
C TYR A 200 -2.43 -8.49 -13.99
N THR A 201 -2.80 -9.75 -13.78
CA THR A 201 -1.91 -10.89 -13.93
C THR A 201 -1.49 -11.09 -15.38
N ARG A 202 -2.39 -10.97 -16.35
CA ARG A 202 -2.04 -11.05 -17.79
C ARG A 202 -1.13 -9.93 -18.24
N MET A 203 -1.36 -8.70 -17.77
CA MET A 203 -0.48 -7.56 -18.04
C MET A 203 0.91 -7.79 -17.43
N SER A 204 0.96 -8.26 -16.18
CA SER A 204 2.20 -8.61 -15.49
C SER A 204 3.01 -9.67 -16.25
N ARG A 205 2.36 -10.72 -16.75
CA ARG A 205 3.00 -11.71 -17.61
C ARG A 205 3.55 -11.09 -18.89
N HIS A 206 2.77 -10.24 -19.56
CA HIS A 206 3.20 -9.61 -20.79
C HIS A 206 4.46 -8.75 -20.57
N VAL A 207 4.51 -7.93 -19.50
CA VAL A 207 5.71 -7.10 -19.25
C VAL A 207 6.93 -7.97 -18.93
N LEU A 208 6.77 -9.09 -18.23
CA LEU A 208 7.86 -10.04 -17.99
C LEU A 208 8.38 -10.69 -19.28
N GLU A 209 7.47 -11.12 -20.16
CA GLU A 209 7.77 -11.85 -21.40
C GLU A 209 8.38 -10.94 -22.48
N HIS A 210 7.87 -9.71 -22.63
CA HIS A 210 8.23 -8.82 -23.75
C HIS A 210 9.20 -7.69 -23.38
N HIS A 211 9.16 -7.21 -22.13
CA HIS A 211 9.88 -6.00 -21.72
C HIS A 211 10.97 -6.25 -20.67
N LYS A 212 10.94 -7.41 -20.02
CA LYS A 212 12.01 -7.89 -19.11
C LYS A 212 12.39 -6.84 -18.05
N PRO A 213 11.44 -6.32 -17.24
CA PRO A 213 11.75 -5.35 -16.19
C PRO A 213 12.74 -5.94 -15.18
N ASN A 214 13.42 -5.05 -14.45
CA ASN A 214 14.25 -5.39 -13.29
C ASN A 214 13.45 -5.36 -11.99
N LEU A 215 12.36 -4.61 -11.95
CA LEU A 215 11.41 -4.59 -10.84
C LEU A 215 9.98 -4.59 -11.40
N LEU A 216 9.14 -5.51 -10.92
CA LEU A 216 7.71 -5.52 -11.18
C LEU A 216 6.96 -5.46 -9.84
N LEU A 217 6.07 -4.49 -9.71
CA LEU A 217 5.13 -4.37 -8.61
C LEU A 217 3.74 -4.79 -9.10
N LEU A 218 3.13 -5.78 -8.45
CA LEU A 218 1.79 -6.25 -8.75
C LEU A 218 0.93 -6.20 -7.49
N HIS A 219 -0.24 -5.61 -7.59
CA HIS A 219 -1.24 -5.58 -6.55
C HIS A 219 -2.47 -6.39 -7.00
N LEU A 220 -2.91 -7.35 -6.18
CA LEU A 220 -4.09 -8.18 -6.37
C LEU A 220 -5.13 -7.83 -5.31
N VAL A 221 -6.38 -7.58 -5.71
CA VAL A 221 -7.40 -6.90 -4.89
C VAL A 221 -8.59 -7.79 -4.50
N GLU A 222 -8.71 -8.99 -5.07
CA GLU A 222 -9.92 -9.81 -4.87
C GLU A 222 -10.10 -10.28 -3.42
N VAL A 223 -9.02 -10.64 -2.74
CA VAL A 223 -9.08 -11.14 -1.35
C VAL A 223 -9.65 -10.08 -0.42
N ASP A 224 -9.09 -8.87 -0.43
CA ASP A 224 -9.60 -7.72 0.33
C ASP A 224 -11.07 -7.42 0.02
N HIS A 225 -11.45 -7.36 -1.26
CA HIS A 225 -12.82 -7.08 -1.67
C HIS A 225 -13.82 -8.11 -1.10
N VAL A 226 -13.47 -9.39 -1.16
CA VAL A 226 -14.31 -10.47 -0.65
C VAL A 226 -14.37 -10.46 0.88
N GLU A 227 -13.25 -10.25 1.56
CA GLU A 227 -13.22 -10.22 3.02
C GLU A 227 -13.94 -9.00 3.61
N HIS A 228 -13.93 -7.86 2.93
CA HIS A 228 -14.79 -6.73 3.29
C HIS A 228 -16.28 -7.09 3.26
N ARG A 229 -16.70 -7.96 2.33
CA ARG A 229 -18.12 -8.28 2.12
C ARG A 229 -18.60 -9.46 2.98
N TYR A 230 -17.77 -10.47 3.17
CA TYR A 230 -18.15 -11.74 3.79
C TYR A 230 -17.40 -12.03 5.10
N GLY A 231 -16.36 -11.25 5.41
CA GLY A 231 -15.46 -11.48 6.53
C GLY A 231 -14.40 -12.53 6.24
N PRO A 232 -13.29 -12.52 7.00
CA PRO A 232 -12.24 -13.54 6.87
C PRO A 232 -12.78 -14.93 7.27
N ARG A 233 -12.19 -15.99 6.70
CA ARG A 233 -12.56 -17.41 6.93
C ARG A 233 -13.98 -17.79 6.54
N SER A 234 -14.68 -16.95 5.76
CA SER A 234 -15.91 -17.38 5.09
C SER A 234 -15.56 -18.34 3.93
N PRO A 235 -16.52 -19.16 3.45
CA PRO A 235 -16.32 -19.95 2.23
C PRO A 235 -15.89 -19.10 1.02
N GLU A 236 -16.43 -17.89 0.89
CA GLU A 236 -16.05 -16.93 -0.14
C GLU A 236 -14.60 -16.45 0.02
N ALA A 237 -14.18 -16.14 1.25
CA ALA A 237 -12.80 -15.75 1.53
C ALA A 237 -11.80 -16.87 1.20
N TYR A 238 -12.09 -18.14 1.58
CA TYR A 238 -11.25 -19.27 1.20
C TYR A 238 -11.18 -19.48 -0.33
N TRP A 239 -12.29 -19.26 -1.04
CA TRP A 239 -12.30 -19.27 -2.50
C TRP A 239 -11.42 -18.15 -3.07
N ALA A 240 -11.54 -16.92 -2.56
CA ALA A 240 -10.76 -15.77 -3.02
C ALA A 240 -9.26 -15.97 -2.80
N VAL A 241 -8.88 -16.52 -1.66
CA VAL A 241 -7.49 -16.87 -1.33
C VAL A 241 -6.94 -17.94 -2.29
N SER A 242 -7.74 -18.96 -2.61
CA SER A 242 -7.36 -19.97 -3.61
C SER A 242 -7.24 -19.36 -5.02
N TYR A 243 -8.17 -18.46 -5.38
CA TYR A 243 -8.12 -17.71 -6.63
C TYR A 243 -6.86 -16.82 -6.72
N ALA A 244 -6.42 -16.19 -5.63
CA ALA A 244 -5.19 -15.43 -5.59
C ALA A 244 -3.94 -16.33 -5.75
N ASP A 245 -3.93 -17.53 -5.18
CA ASP A 245 -2.86 -18.52 -5.43
C ASP A 245 -2.78 -18.93 -6.91
N ASP A 246 -3.94 -19.03 -7.58
CA ASP A 246 -4.01 -19.27 -9.02
C ASP A 246 -3.42 -18.10 -9.84
N ARG A 247 -3.62 -16.84 -9.43
CA ARG A 247 -2.97 -15.68 -10.05
C ARG A 247 -1.46 -15.67 -9.79
N LEU A 248 -1.04 -16.04 -8.58
CA LEU A 248 0.37 -16.23 -8.26
C LEU A 248 1.00 -17.32 -9.14
N ARG A 249 0.32 -18.45 -9.34
CA ARG A 249 0.76 -19.53 -10.24
C ARG A 249 0.99 -19.03 -11.66
N ASP A 250 0.06 -18.23 -12.19
CA ASP A 250 0.19 -17.63 -13.51
C ASP A 250 1.50 -16.79 -13.63
N ILE A 251 1.92 -16.08 -12.58
CA ILE A 251 3.20 -15.34 -12.58
C ILE A 251 4.40 -16.29 -12.45
N VAL A 252 4.34 -17.26 -11.53
CA VAL A 252 5.42 -18.23 -11.33
C VAL A 252 5.69 -19.03 -12.61
N ASP A 253 4.65 -19.48 -13.31
CA ASP A 253 4.78 -20.21 -14.57
C ASP A 253 5.41 -19.34 -15.68
N ALA A 254 5.13 -18.04 -15.70
CA ALA A 254 5.78 -17.11 -16.62
C ALA A 254 7.28 -16.94 -16.32
N VAL A 255 7.65 -16.95 -15.03
CA VAL A 255 9.06 -16.92 -14.61
C VAL A 255 9.77 -18.23 -14.94
N GLU A 256 9.19 -19.38 -14.62
CA GLU A 256 9.80 -20.70 -14.85
C GLU A 256 10.01 -21.02 -16.33
N SER A 257 9.12 -20.51 -17.19
CA SER A 257 9.26 -20.62 -18.65
C SER A 257 10.20 -19.58 -19.27
N SER A 258 10.66 -18.59 -18.48
CA SER A 258 11.54 -17.53 -18.95
C SER A 258 13.01 -17.96 -18.88
N PRO A 259 13.86 -17.50 -19.84
CA PRO A 259 15.31 -17.66 -19.73
C PRO A 259 15.92 -16.93 -18.52
N ARG A 260 15.15 -16.11 -17.80
CA ARG A 260 15.59 -15.36 -16.61
C ARG A 260 15.17 -16.02 -15.28
N LYS A 261 14.67 -17.26 -15.29
CA LYS A 261 14.17 -17.93 -14.07
C LYS A 261 15.16 -17.90 -12.91
N ASP A 262 16.44 -18.19 -13.19
CA ASP A 262 17.51 -18.26 -12.18
C ASP A 262 18.03 -16.85 -11.78
N GLN A 263 17.53 -15.80 -12.43
CA GLN A 263 17.83 -14.39 -12.15
C GLN A 263 16.60 -13.63 -11.65
N THR A 264 15.51 -14.33 -11.32
CA THR A 264 14.26 -13.71 -10.87
C THR A 264 13.98 -14.08 -9.42
N THR A 265 13.76 -13.07 -8.59
CA THR A 265 13.29 -13.23 -7.20
C THR A 265 11.82 -12.85 -7.13
N ILE A 266 10.97 -13.77 -6.63
CA ILE A 266 9.56 -13.50 -6.36
C ILE A 266 9.39 -13.27 -4.86
N ILE A 267 8.80 -12.14 -4.50
CA ILE A 267 8.41 -11.78 -3.14
C ILE A 267 6.89 -11.69 -3.13
N VAL A 268 6.26 -12.51 -2.30
CA VAL A 268 4.81 -12.42 -2.05
C VAL A 268 4.64 -11.79 -0.67
N ALA A 269 3.85 -10.73 -0.61
CA ALA A 269 3.54 -9.99 0.60
C ALA A 269 2.04 -9.71 0.68
N SER A 270 1.65 -9.12 1.81
CA SER A 270 0.36 -8.48 1.99
C SER A 270 0.61 -7.16 2.73
N ASP A 271 -0.28 -6.22 2.53
CA ASP A 271 -0.27 -4.89 3.13
C ASP A 271 -0.99 -4.86 4.48
N HIS A 272 -2.02 -5.68 4.67
CA HIS A 272 -2.71 -5.92 5.93
C HIS A 272 -3.47 -7.25 5.93
N GLY A 273 -4.20 -7.53 7.01
CA GLY A 273 -5.13 -8.65 7.08
C GLY A 273 -6.45 -8.21 7.70
N PHE A 274 -7.37 -9.17 7.83
CA PHE A 274 -8.68 -8.92 8.45
C PHE A 274 -8.85 -9.65 9.78
N PHE A 275 -9.79 -9.13 10.56
CA PHE A 275 -10.39 -9.82 11.69
C PHE A 275 -11.91 -9.70 11.58
N PRO A 276 -12.66 -10.73 12.01
CA PRO A 276 -14.11 -10.66 12.01
C PRO A 276 -14.58 -9.61 13.02
N ILE A 277 -15.60 -8.83 12.65
CA ILE A 277 -16.27 -7.87 13.54
C ILE A 277 -17.78 -8.15 13.54
N GLU A 278 -18.41 -7.93 14.69
CA GLU A 278 -19.87 -8.07 14.87
C GLU A 278 -20.55 -6.73 15.16
N ARG A 279 -19.77 -5.68 15.47
CA ARG A 279 -20.25 -4.35 15.86
C ARG A 279 -19.32 -3.27 15.32
N ASP A 280 -19.94 -2.15 14.95
CA ASP A 280 -19.24 -0.92 14.58
C ASP A 280 -19.31 0.11 15.70
N ILE A 281 -18.22 0.87 15.85
CA ILE A 281 -18.23 2.10 16.64
C ILE A 281 -18.66 3.24 15.72
N CYS A 282 -19.65 4.02 16.14
CA CYS A 282 -20.17 5.18 15.39
C CYS A 282 -19.83 6.50 16.12
N PRO A 283 -18.59 7.04 16.03
CA PRO A 283 -18.18 8.23 16.78
C PRO A 283 -19.09 9.44 16.57
N ASN A 284 -19.62 9.62 15.36
CA ASN A 284 -20.52 10.73 15.03
C ASN A 284 -21.82 10.72 15.87
N VAL A 285 -22.30 9.57 16.31
CA VAL A 285 -23.47 9.47 17.21
C VAL A 285 -23.11 10.04 18.58
N LEU A 286 -21.96 9.63 19.13
CA LEU A 286 -21.45 10.11 20.42
C LEU A 286 -21.20 11.63 20.39
N LEU A 287 -20.61 12.13 19.31
CA LEU A 287 -20.35 13.56 19.13
C LEU A 287 -21.65 14.39 19.08
N ARG A 288 -22.71 13.86 18.46
CA ARG A 288 -24.03 14.51 18.43
C ARG A 288 -24.74 14.47 19.78
N GLN A 289 -24.71 13.32 20.46
CA GLN A 289 -25.30 13.18 21.80
C GLN A 289 -24.63 14.11 22.83
N ALA A 290 -23.32 14.33 22.69
CA ALA A 290 -22.57 15.27 23.53
C ALA A 290 -22.75 16.75 23.13
N GLY A 291 -23.51 17.05 22.08
CA GLY A 291 -23.68 18.42 21.56
C GLY A 291 -22.41 19.04 20.95
N ILE A 292 -21.35 18.24 20.72
CA ILE A 292 -20.10 18.68 20.10
C ILE A 292 -20.34 18.97 18.62
N ASN A 293 -21.06 18.07 17.94
CA ASN A 293 -21.53 18.29 16.58
C ASN A 293 -23.05 18.49 16.58
N THR A 294 -23.53 19.49 15.86
CA THR A 294 -24.95 19.75 15.62
C THR A 294 -25.27 19.65 14.12
N ALA A 295 -26.53 19.89 13.74
CA ALA A 295 -26.91 19.95 12.33
C ALA A 295 -26.21 21.11 11.60
N ASP A 296 -26.05 22.25 12.28
CA ASP A 296 -25.54 23.49 11.69
C ASP A 296 -24.05 23.73 11.96
N ASN A 297 -23.47 23.04 12.94
CA ASN A 297 -22.09 23.24 13.34
C ASN A 297 -21.35 21.91 13.55
N ARG A 298 -20.33 21.67 12.73
CA ARG A 298 -19.42 20.54 12.86
C ARG A 298 -18.09 21.03 13.43
N ARG A 299 -17.83 20.68 14.70
CA ARG A 299 -16.59 21.02 15.41
C ARG A 299 -15.54 19.91 15.31
N VAL A 300 -15.97 18.68 15.04
CA VAL A 300 -15.10 17.50 14.95
C VAL A 300 -15.48 16.66 13.73
N ALA A 301 -14.48 16.17 13.00
CA ALA A 301 -14.64 15.19 11.93
C ALA A 301 -13.94 13.88 12.29
N CYS A 302 -14.62 12.77 12.05
CA CYS A 302 -14.08 11.43 12.20
C CYS A 302 -13.99 10.78 10.81
N VAL A 303 -12.83 10.22 10.49
CA VAL A 303 -12.55 9.51 9.23
C VAL A 303 -12.12 8.09 9.56
N ALA A 304 -12.88 7.10 9.10
CA ALA A 304 -12.56 5.70 9.34
C ALA A 304 -11.32 5.26 8.54
N GLN A 305 -10.52 4.38 9.13
CA GLN A 305 -9.32 3.77 8.55
C GLN A 305 -9.29 2.30 8.98
N GLY A 306 -10.07 1.44 8.32
CA GLY A 306 -10.23 0.03 8.70
C GLY A 306 -10.67 -0.08 10.16
N GLY A 307 -9.90 -0.81 10.99
CA GLY A 307 -10.15 -0.99 12.43
C GLY A 307 -9.88 0.23 13.32
N SER A 308 -9.65 1.42 12.74
CA SER A 308 -9.30 2.66 13.47
C SER A 308 -10.07 3.87 12.94
N CYS A 309 -9.99 4.99 13.65
CA CYS A 309 -10.58 6.26 13.21
C CYS A 309 -9.63 7.42 13.50
N MET A 310 -9.39 8.22 12.46
CA MET A 310 -8.67 9.49 12.54
C MET A 310 -9.63 10.62 12.89
N VAL A 311 -9.34 11.37 13.95
CA VAL A 311 -10.22 12.44 14.44
C VAL A 311 -9.57 13.80 14.20
N TYR A 312 -10.35 14.73 13.66
CA TYR A 312 -9.93 16.06 13.25
C TYR A 312 -10.76 17.11 13.97
N ILE A 313 -10.10 17.98 14.70
CA ILE A 313 -10.74 19.11 15.38
C ILE A 313 -10.75 20.30 14.43
N LEU A 314 -11.96 20.78 14.14
CA LEU A 314 -12.24 21.86 13.20
C LEU A 314 -12.42 23.21 13.90
N ASP A 315 -12.76 23.19 15.18
CA ASP A 315 -12.81 24.38 16.05
C ASP A 315 -11.45 24.60 16.71
N GLU A 316 -10.60 25.37 16.03
CA GLU A 316 -9.22 25.61 16.49
C GLU A 316 -9.16 26.31 17.84
N THR A 317 -10.14 27.16 18.16
CA THR A 317 -10.20 27.91 19.42
C THR A 317 -10.39 27.02 20.64
N GLN A 318 -10.89 25.80 20.42
CA GLN A 318 -11.24 24.82 21.44
C GLN A 318 -10.46 23.52 21.25
N ARG A 319 -9.38 23.53 20.45
CA ARG A 319 -8.64 22.32 20.07
C ARG A 319 -8.18 21.52 21.28
N GLU A 320 -7.47 22.15 22.20
CA GLU A 320 -6.95 21.47 23.41
C GLU A 320 -8.08 20.89 24.27
N ALA A 321 -9.11 21.70 24.56
CA ALA A 321 -10.25 21.26 25.36
C ALA A 321 -11.05 20.11 24.72
N LEU A 322 -11.23 20.15 23.39
CA LEU A 322 -11.89 19.08 22.64
C LEU A 322 -11.02 17.81 22.60
N THR A 323 -9.70 17.92 22.39
CA THR A 323 -8.79 16.78 22.44
C THR A 323 -8.89 16.05 23.78
N ASP A 324 -8.85 16.79 24.88
CA ASP A 324 -8.92 16.24 26.24
C ASP A 324 -10.27 15.57 26.54
N ASP A 325 -11.39 16.20 26.14
CA ASP A 325 -12.73 15.63 26.32
C ASP A 325 -12.89 14.35 25.49
N LEU A 326 -12.53 14.40 24.22
CA LEU A 326 -12.66 13.26 23.29
C LEU A 326 -11.78 12.09 23.71
N THR A 327 -10.57 12.35 24.20
CA THR A 327 -9.68 11.30 24.72
C THR A 327 -10.36 10.51 25.83
N LYS A 328 -10.96 11.20 26.81
CA LYS A 328 -11.66 10.56 27.94
C LYS A 328 -12.95 9.87 27.50
N ARG A 329 -13.70 10.51 26.60
CA ARG A 329 -15.00 10.03 26.12
C ARG A 329 -14.86 8.77 25.27
N PHE A 330 -13.89 8.72 24.37
CA PHE A 330 -13.63 7.55 23.53
C PHE A 330 -12.97 6.41 24.30
N ALA A 331 -12.14 6.70 25.30
CA ALA A 331 -11.45 5.66 26.10
C ALA A 331 -12.40 4.73 26.88
N VAL A 332 -13.66 5.13 27.10
CA VAL A 332 -14.67 4.32 27.78
C VAL A 332 -15.68 3.65 26.84
N VAL A 333 -15.52 3.80 25.53
CA VAL A 333 -16.40 3.16 24.54
C VAL A 333 -16.03 1.69 24.44
N GLU A 334 -17.04 0.80 24.56
CA GLU A 334 -16.85 -0.64 24.35
C GLU A 334 -16.20 -0.91 22.98
N GLY A 335 -15.16 -1.72 22.95
CA GLY A 335 -14.38 -2.03 21.75
C GLY A 335 -13.26 -1.03 21.44
N MET A 336 -13.14 0.10 22.16
CA MET A 336 -12.01 1.01 22.01
C MET A 336 -10.79 0.50 22.77
N GLN A 337 -9.74 0.09 22.06
CA GLN A 337 -8.51 -0.37 22.68
C GLN A 337 -7.62 0.78 23.17
N ALA A 338 -7.53 1.87 22.40
CA ALA A 338 -6.70 3.02 22.70
C ALA A 338 -7.24 4.28 22.01
N VAL A 339 -6.93 5.44 22.60
CA VAL A 339 -7.11 6.75 21.97
C VAL A 339 -5.76 7.44 22.01
N ILE A 340 -5.22 7.81 20.86
CA ILE A 340 -3.81 8.18 20.73
C ILE A 340 -3.73 9.66 20.35
N PRO A 341 -3.44 10.58 21.28
CA PRO A 341 -3.32 11.99 20.95
C PRO A 341 -2.13 12.23 20.01
N ALA A 342 -2.17 13.31 19.23
CA ALA A 342 -1.10 13.69 18.32
C ALA A 342 0.29 13.78 19.00
N SER A 343 0.37 14.09 20.29
CA SER A 343 1.62 14.07 21.06
C SER A 343 2.28 12.69 21.13
N GLN A 344 1.51 11.62 20.95
CA GLN A 344 1.95 10.23 20.95
C GLN A 344 1.96 9.61 19.53
N ALA A 345 1.67 10.37 18.47
CA ALA A 345 1.59 9.85 17.10
C ALA A 345 2.87 9.13 16.63
N HIS A 346 4.03 9.57 17.11
CA HIS A 346 5.32 8.94 16.80
C HIS A 346 5.41 7.48 17.27
N THR A 347 4.69 7.10 18.33
CA THR A 347 4.69 5.73 18.88
C THR A 347 4.05 4.71 17.94
N ILE A 348 3.23 5.18 17.00
CA ILE A 348 2.52 4.38 15.99
C ILE A 348 2.96 4.73 14.57
N GLY A 349 4.08 5.45 14.41
CA GLY A 349 4.60 5.82 13.10
C GLY A 349 3.72 6.81 12.32
N GLN A 350 2.90 7.62 13.01
CA GLN A 350 2.05 8.66 12.42
C GLN A 350 2.64 10.06 12.58
N ALA A 351 2.24 10.96 11.68
CA ALA A 351 2.63 12.37 11.72
C ALA A 351 1.76 13.15 12.73
N THR A 352 2.28 14.29 13.17
CA THR A 352 1.49 15.28 13.92
C THR A 352 0.91 16.32 12.97
N PRO A 353 -0.18 17.03 13.34
CA PRO A 353 -0.72 18.13 12.54
C PRO A 353 0.29 19.25 12.23
N ALA A 354 1.31 19.42 13.08
CA ALA A 354 2.38 20.38 12.86
C ALA A 354 3.38 19.92 11.78
N ALA A 355 3.58 18.61 11.62
CA ALA A 355 4.48 18.03 10.62
C ALA A 355 3.76 17.79 9.27
N ASP A 356 2.47 17.49 9.31
CA ASP A 356 1.63 17.27 8.15
C ASP A 356 0.20 17.72 8.42
N SER A 357 -0.31 18.70 7.67
CA SER A 357 -1.65 19.27 7.88
C SER A 357 -2.79 18.26 7.69
N ARG A 358 -2.51 17.13 7.03
CA ARG A 358 -3.46 16.02 6.80
C ARG A 358 -3.54 15.06 7.99
N ALA A 359 -2.63 15.19 8.96
CA ALA A 359 -2.61 14.35 10.15
C ALA A 359 -3.80 14.66 11.08
N PRO A 360 -4.32 13.63 11.77
CA PRO A 360 -5.38 13.81 12.77
C PRO A 360 -4.86 14.41 14.08
N ASP A 361 -5.79 14.87 14.90
CA ASP A 361 -5.54 15.29 16.29
C ASP A 361 -5.59 14.09 17.27
N LEU A 362 -6.36 13.04 16.96
CA LEU A 362 -6.48 11.77 17.71
C LEU A 362 -6.59 10.54 16.78
#